data_AF-A0ABD5YIZ1-F1
#
_entry.id   AF-A0ABD5YIZ1-F1
#
_cell.length_a   1.000
_cell.length_b   1.000
_cell.length_c   1.000
_cell.angle_alpha   90.00
_cell.angle_beta   90.00
_cell.angle_gamma   90.00
#
_symmetry.space_group_name_H-M   'P 1'
#
loop_
_entity.id
_entity.type
_entity.pdbx_description
1 polymer ?
#
loop_
_entity_poly.entity_id
_entity_poly.type
_entity_poly.pdbx_seq_one_letter_code
_entity_poly.pdbx_strand_id
1 'polypeptide(L)'
;MTHGTITANRFVHFVSESTRDTLVASGVRLQIRTTRLFLYYRGDFGGRCGIYEYLEQYDVIDQGNRPRVRYDRYDWTLHTGVYRNAD
;
A
#
# COMPACT_ATOMS: atom_id res chain seq x y z
N MET A 1 9.43 20.51 21.34
CA MET A 1 8.39 21.00 20.42
C MET A 1 7.63 19.80 19.92
N THR A 2 6.45 19.57 20.48
CA THR A 2 5.63 18.38 20.23
C THR A 2 4.66 18.72 19.12
N HIS A 3 4.90 18.21 17.91
CA HIS A 3 3.85 18.17 16.89
C HIS A 3 3.28 16.75 16.87
N GLY A 4 2.18 16.59 17.60
CA GLY A 4 1.26 15.48 17.40
C GLY A 4 0.42 15.78 16.17
N THR A 5 0.53 14.92 15.17
CA THR A 5 -0.40 14.89 14.03
C THR A 5 -0.73 13.42 13.76
N ILE A 6 -1.78 12.92 14.41
CA ILE A 6 -2.41 11.65 14.03
C ILE A 6 -3.32 11.97 12.85
N THR A 7 -2.78 12.00 11.62
CA THR A 7 -3.59 12.19 10.42
C THR A 7 -2.95 11.53 9.20
N ALA A 8 -3.15 10.22 9.07
CA ALA A 8 -3.34 9.54 7.79
C ALA A 8 -3.79 8.11 8.10
N ASN A 9 -5.03 7.83 7.71
CA ASN A 9 -5.69 6.53 7.64
C ASN A 9 -4.75 5.32 7.85
N ARG A 10 -4.95 4.51 8.90
CA ARG A 10 -4.12 3.32 9.25
C ARG A 10 -3.88 2.38 8.06
N PHE A 11 -4.77 2.40 7.08
CA PHE A 11 -4.65 1.72 5.80
C PHE A 11 -3.47 2.23 4.93
N VAL A 12 -3.24 3.53 4.84
CA VAL A 12 -2.14 4.14 4.09
C VAL A 12 -0.79 3.87 4.78
N HIS A 13 -0.76 3.90 6.12
CA HIS A 13 0.42 3.48 6.87
C HIS A 13 0.74 2.00 6.67
N PHE A 14 -0.27 1.11 6.71
CA PHE A 14 -0.09 -0.32 6.42
C PHE A 14 0.36 -0.57 4.97
N VAL A 15 -0.21 0.14 4.00
CA VAL A 15 0.21 0.05 2.60
C VAL A 15 1.64 0.58 2.43
N SER A 16 1.99 1.70 3.08
CA SER A 16 3.34 2.28 3.06
C SER A 16 4.37 1.36 3.73
N GLU A 17 4.04 0.74 4.87
CA GLU A 17 4.89 -0.25 5.56
C GLU A 17 5.00 -1.57 4.76
N SER A 18 3.91 -2.03 4.14
CA SER A 18 3.92 -3.19 3.22
C SER A 18 4.71 -2.91 1.94
N THR A 19 4.79 -1.66 1.49
CA THR A 19 5.52 -1.23 0.29
C THR A 19 6.95 -0.75 0.59
N ARG A 20 7.44 -0.92 1.82
CA ARG A 20 8.74 -0.36 2.24
C ARG A 20 9.99 -1.10 1.82
N ASP A 21 9.90 -2.24 1.13
CA ASP A 21 11.10 -2.95 0.69
C ASP A 21 11.16 -3.12 -0.83
N THR A 22 12.30 -2.66 -1.37
CA THR A 22 12.88 -2.94 -2.70
C THR A 22 12.64 -1.88 -3.80
N LEU A 23 13.33 -0.73 -3.72
CA LEU A 23 13.76 0.01 -4.91
C LEU A 23 15.16 -0.46 -5.30
N VAL A 24 15.26 -1.50 -6.14
CA VAL A 24 16.56 -1.90 -6.73
C VAL A 24 16.84 -0.99 -7.92
N ALA A 25 17.59 0.09 -7.68
CA ALA A 25 18.14 0.93 -8.72
C ALA A 25 19.41 0.27 -9.30
N SER A 26 19.25 -0.74 -10.16
CA SER A 26 20.40 -1.34 -10.87
C SER A 26 19.98 -1.87 -12.23
N GLY A 27 19.67 -1.03 -13.22
CA GLY A 27 19.44 -1.45 -14.63
C GLY A 27 18.34 -2.50 -14.86
N VAL A 28 17.59 -2.85 -13.81
CA VAL A 28 16.62 -3.93 -13.71
C VAL A 28 15.29 -3.27 -13.40
N ARG A 29 14.24 -3.66 -14.14
CA ARG A 29 12.87 -3.16 -14.05
C ARG A 29 12.46 -2.77 -12.62
N LEU A 30 12.13 -1.49 -12.41
CA LEU A 30 11.56 -1.00 -11.14
C LEU A 30 10.34 -1.87 -10.77
N GLN A 31 10.31 -2.38 -9.55
CA GLN A 31 9.24 -3.24 -9.05
C GLN A 31 8.85 -2.79 -7.64
N ILE A 32 7.56 -2.82 -7.35
CA ILE A 32 7.03 -2.60 -6.00
C ILE A 32 6.24 -3.82 -5.55
N ARG A 33 6.30 -4.13 -4.25
CA ARG A 33 5.41 -5.11 -3.59
C ARG A 33 4.39 -4.35 -2.77
N THR A 34 3.14 -4.81 -2.80
CA THR A 34 2.05 -4.16 -2.09
C THR A 34 1.01 -5.19 -1.66
N THR A 35 0.07 -4.76 -0.82
CA THR A 35 -0.98 -5.62 -0.29
C THR A 35 -1.79 -6.32 -1.38
N ARG A 36 -2.21 -7.56 -1.10
CA ARG A 36 -3.16 -8.33 -1.93
C ARG A 36 -4.50 -7.60 -2.11
N LEU A 37 -4.87 -6.69 -1.20
CA LEU A 37 -6.14 -5.99 -1.24
C LEU A 37 -6.32 -5.14 -2.50
N PHE A 38 -5.26 -4.50 -3.02
CA PHE A 38 -5.32 -3.79 -4.30
C PHE A 38 -5.71 -4.70 -5.48
N LEU A 39 -5.36 -5.98 -5.42
CA LEU A 39 -5.77 -6.94 -6.44
C LEU A 39 -7.25 -7.31 -6.31
N TYR A 40 -7.76 -7.49 -5.09
CA TYR A 40 -9.15 -7.87 -4.84
C TYR A 40 -10.13 -6.73 -5.13
N TYR A 41 -9.78 -5.51 -4.76
CA TYR A 41 -10.58 -4.30 -4.96
C TYR A 41 -10.13 -3.49 -6.18
N ARG A 42 -9.49 -4.14 -7.16
CA ARG A 42 -8.93 -3.46 -8.34
C ARG A 42 -9.97 -2.61 -9.10
N GLY A 43 -11.24 -3.01 -9.09
CA GLY A 43 -12.33 -2.25 -9.70
C GLY A 43 -12.55 -0.89 -9.05
N ASP A 44 -12.47 -0.83 -7.72
CA ASP A 44 -12.71 0.37 -6.92
C ASP A 44 -11.65 1.45 -7.15
N PHE A 45 -10.44 1.03 -7.54
CA PHE A 45 -9.35 1.91 -7.96
C PHE A 45 -9.38 2.22 -9.46
N GLY A 46 -10.48 2.01 -10.19
CA GLY A 46 -10.51 2.26 -11.63
C GLY A 46 -9.51 1.40 -12.41
N GLY A 47 -9.22 0.19 -11.92
CA GLY A 47 -8.26 -0.72 -12.53
C GLY A 47 -6.83 -0.48 -12.07
N ARG A 48 -5.86 -0.69 -12.98
CA ARG A 48 -4.43 -0.56 -12.64
C ARG A 48 -3.97 0.90 -12.65
N CYS A 49 -4.61 1.75 -13.44
CA CYS A 49 -4.25 3.17 -13.52
C CYS A 49 -4.54 3.88 -12.21
N GLY A 50 -5.72 3.72 -11.62
CA GLY A 50 -6.00 4.38 -10.34
C GLY A 50 -5.26 3.75 -9.15
N ILE A 51 -4.73 2.52 -9.26
CA ILE A 51 -3.72 2.03 -8.29
C ILE A 51 -2.44 2.87 -8.39
N TYR A 52 -1.96 3.20 -9.59
CA TYR A 52 -0.79 4.09 -9.73
C TYR A 52 -1.10 5.51 -9.25
N GLU A 53 -2.26 6.06 -9.60
CA GLU A 53 -2.68 7.39 -9.12
C GLU A 53 -2.75 7.43 -7.60
N TYR A 54 -3.27 6.38 -6.96
CA TYR A 54 -3.29 6.27 -5.50
C TYR A 54 -1.87 6.22 -4.92
N LEU A 55 -0.97 5.43 -5.51
CA LEU A 55 0.42 5.32 -5.05
C LEU A 55 1.20 6.63 -5.24
N GLU A 56 0.94 7.37 -6.32
CA GLU A 56 1.50 8.71 -6.56
C GLU A 56 0.92 9.73 -5.57
N GLN A 57 -0.40 9.71 -5.34
CA GLN A 57 -1.10 10.63 -4.43
C GLN A 57 -0.56 10.57 -3.00
N TYR A 58 -0.09 9.41 -2.57
CA TYR A 58 0.47 9.19 -1.23
C TYR A 58 2.00 9.03 -1.25
N ASP A 59 2.69 9.53 -2.29
CA ASP A 59 4.15 9.59 -2.40
C ASP A 59 4.86 8.23 -2.24
N VAL A 60 4.20 7.13 -2.61
CA VAL A 60 4.78 5.77 -2.58
C VAL A 60 5.68 5.55 -3.81
N ILE A 61 5.36 6.20 -4.92
CA ILE A 61 6.15 6.23 -6.15
C ILE A 61 6.15 7.65 -6.73
N ASP A 62 7.23 8.05 -7.41
CA ASP A 62 7.24 9.35 -8.10
C ASP A 62 6.17 9.41 -9.20
N GLN A 63 5.71 10.62 -9.47
CA GLN A 63 4.75 10.89 -10.53
C GLN A 63 5.26 10.38 -11.89
N GLY A 64 4.42 9.64 -12.60
CA GLY A 64 4.74 9.04 -13.89
C GLY A 64 5.52 7.74 -13.82
N ASN A 65 6.02 7.33 -12.65
CA ASN A 65 6.72 6.05 -12.52
C ASN A 65 5.74 4.88 -12.67
N ARG A 66 6.11 3.88 -13.46
CA ARG A 66 5.29 2.68 -13.71
C ARG A 66 6.04 1.39 -13.36
N PRO A 67 6.47 1.21 -12.11
CA PRO A 67 7.11 -0.02 -11.68
C PRO A 67 6.16 -1.21 -11.85
N ARG A 68 6.72 -2.41 -12.01
CA ARG A 68 5.93 -3.64 -11.97
C ARG A 68 5.32 -3.80 -10.58
N VAL A 69 3.99 -3.88 -10.52
CA VAL A 69 3.30 -4.16 -9.25
C VAL A 69 3.29 -5.66 -9.00
N ARG A 70 3.73 -6.08 -7.81
CA ARG A 70 3.57 -7.43 -7.29
C ARG A 70 2.72 -7.36 -6.03
N TYR A 71 1.85 -8.35 -5.87
CA TYR A 71 0.97 -8.42 -4.70
C TYR A 71 1.52 -9.43 -3.71
N ASP A 72 1.59 -9.03 -2.45
CA ASP A 72 1.90 -9.90 -1.33
C ASP A 72 0.88 -11.02 -1.16
N ARG A 73 1.29 -12.07 -0.46
CA ARG A 73 0.34 -13.08 -0.01
C ARG A 73 -0.52 -12.46 1.10
N TYR A 74 -1.80 -12.79 1.12
CA TYR A 74 -2.67 -12.43 2.21
C TYR A 74 -2.58 -13.52 3.27
N ASP A 75 -2.37 -13.13 4.52
CA ASP A 75 -2.46 -14.05 5.64
C ASP A 75 -3.94 -14.26 5.98
N TRP A 76 -4.41 -15.49 5.82
CA TRP A 76 -5.78 -15.88 6.14
C TRP A 76 -5.95 -16.32 7.59
N THR A 77 -4.92 -16.19 8.42
CA THR A 77 -4.97 -16.53 9.84
C THR A 77 -6.08 -15.71 10.51
N LEU A 78 -7.06 -16.41 11.06
CA LEU A 78 -8.16 -15.80 11.79
C LEU A 78 -7.65 -15.33 13.15
N HIS A 79 -7.47 -14.03 13.31
CA HIS A 79 -7.19 -13.42 14.61
C HIS A 79 -8.50 -13.18 15.35
N THR A 80 -8.75 -13.97 16.40
CA THR A 80 -9.91 -13.79 17.30
C THR A 80 -9.59 -12.74 18.37
N GLY A 81 -10.61 -12.12 18.94
CA GLY A 81 -10.43 -11.10 19.99
C GLY A 81 -9.97 -9.72 19.50
N VAL A 82 -9.74 -9.53 18.20
CA VAL A 82 -9.32 -8.24 17.60
C VAL A 82 -10.55 -7.49 17.06
N TYR A 83 -11.48 -7.17 17.94
CA TYR A 83 -12.63 -6.31 17.64
C TYR A 83 -12.64 -5.11 18.58
N ARG A 84 -13.30 -4.03 18.18
CA ARG A 84 -13.47 -2.86 19.04
C ARG A 84 -14.42 -3.26 20.18
N ASN A 85 -13.96 -3.17 21.42
CA ASN A 85 -14.83 -3.27 22.58
C ASN A 85 -15.82 -2.10 22.57
N ALA A 86 -17.05 -2.36 23.02
CA ALA A 86 -18.06 -1.34 23.16
C ALA A 86 -17.79 -0.54 24.44
N ASP A 87 -16.90 0.45 24.35
CA ASP A 87 -16.78 1.54 25.31
C ASP A 87 -17.39 2.82 24.71
#